data_AF-A0A314V0V2-F1
#
_entry.id   AF-A0A314V0V2-F1
#
_cell.length_a   1.000
_cell.length_b   1.000
_cell.length_c   1.000
_cell.angle_alpha   90.00
_cell.angle_beta   90.00
_cell.angle_gamma   90.00
#
_symmetry.space_group_name_H-M   'P 1'
#
loop_
_entity.id
_entity.type
_entity.pdbx_description
1 polymer ?
#
loop_
_entity_poly.entity_id
_entity_poly.type
_entity_poly.pdbx_seq_one_letter_code
_entity_poly.pdbx_strand_id
1 'polypeptide(L)'
;MADSSRSPTKRTRLSQNDVVGHGHQPLLPGLPDDVAQVCLSLVHPSVLFSVCSSWRRLIYSSSFPPFLSLYALLTSSSSPNSIQFYSFDPLSSNWHALPATPPDPPLRLFLRHPSFISRNLPIQSVSVSGNLVLVAASTSNLLPALPRPLVFDPVAKKWVFGPPLATPRRWCAAGALDGAVYVASGIGSHFSIDVARSVGKWDLTKIKKHPNDHLGWKWEKARGLRDGRFSRDAIEAVGWRGKLCMVNLKGDAVKEGLMYDVEKDTWQDMPEGMIGGWRGPVAAMDEEVMYVVDEAKGALRRYDPEKDVWVEILESERLIGADQISGGGGRVCVVCRGKILVVDVTAAAPSIWDVKTPLGLEAVAIHILPRMSRAG
;
A
#
# COMPACT_ATOMS: atom_id res chain seq x y z
N MET A 1 -48.01 32.69 -43.01
CA MET A 1 -47.56 31.34 -43.40
C MET A 1 -46.77 31.51 -44.69
N ALA A 2 -45.44 31.52 -44.61
CA ALA A 2 -44.57 30.40 -45.02
C ALA A 2 -44.70 30.12 -46.54
N ASP A 3 -43.67 30.04 -47.38
CA ASP A 3 -42.24 29.83 -47.16
C ASP A 3 -41.45 30.25 -48.42
N SER A 4 -40.19 30.55 -48.21
CA SER A 4 -39.16 30.91 -49.17
C SER A 4 -38.54 29.69 -49.87
N SER A 5 -38.07 29.82 -51.11
CA SER A 5 -36.93 29.03 -51.59
C SER A 5 -36.12 29.78 -52.66
N ARG A 6 -34.87 30.10 -52.29
CA ARG A 6 -33.79 30.54 -53.19
C ARG A 6 -32.75 29.42 -53.26
N SER A 7 -32.29 29.18 -54.48
CA SER A 7 -31.26 28.22 -54.91
C SER A 7 -29.91 28.34 -54.19
N PRO A 8 -29.06 27.30 -54.31
CA PRO A 8 -27.65 27.59 -54.55
C PRO A 8 -27.00 26.78 -55.68
N THR A 9 -26.06 27.47 -56.30
CA THR A 9 -25.27 27.17 -57.50
C THR A 9 -24.15 26.15 -57.21
N LYS A 10 -23.91 25.24 -58.16
CA LYS A 10 -22.76 24.32 -58.21
C LYS A 10 -21.42 25.08 -58.27
N ARG A 11 -20.41 24.63 -57.51
CA ARG A 11 -19.00 24.87 -57.86
C ARG A 11 -18.07 23.72 -57.41
N THR A 12 -17.64 22.98 -58.43
CA THR A 12 -16.33 22.36 -58.70
C THR A 12 -15.62 21.51 -57.64
N ARG A 13 -15.50 20.21 -57.96
CA ARG A 13 -14.55 19.25 -57.38
C ARG A 13 -13.12 19.55 -57.87
N LEU A 14 -12.16 19.52 -56.95
CA LEU A 14 -10.76 19.20 -57.21
C LEU A 14 -10.42 18.00 -56.32
N SER A 15 -9.98 16.92 -56.96
CA SER A 15 -9.53 15.68 -56.31
C SER A 15 -8.00 15.59 -56.31
N GLN A 16 -7.48 14.86 -55.32
CA GLN A 16 -6.16 14.23 -55.22
C GLN A 16 -5.03 15.05 -54.55
N ASN A 17 -4.81 14.82 -53.26
CA ASN A 17 -3.93 13.73 -52.80
C ASN A 17 -4.04 13.55 -51.28
N ASP A 18 -4.81 12.54 -50.88
CA ASP A 18 -4.86 11.99 -49.54
C ASP A 18 -3.58 11.19 -49.25
N VAL A 19 -2.73 11.72 -48.37
CA VAL A 19 -1.98 10.90 -47.42
C VAL A 19 -2.40 11.40 -46.05
N VAL A 20 -3.41 10.75 -45.48
CA VAL A 20 -3.88 10.99 -44.10
C VAL A 20 -2.78 10.51 -43.15
N GLY A 21 -1.79 11.36 -42.91
CA GLY A 21 -0.99 11.29 -41.70
C GLY A 21 -1.89 11.70 -40.55
N HIS A 22 -2.21 10.79 -39.63
CA HIS A 22 -2.81 11.18 -38.36
C HIS A 22 -1.94 12.29 -37.73
N GLY A 23 -2.42 13.53 -37.75
CA GLY A 23 -1.70 14.69 -37.23
C GLY A 23 -1.46 14.51 -35.73
N HIS A 24 -0.30 13.96 -35.37
CA HIS A 24 0.19 13.96 -34.01
C HIS A 24 0.49 15.43 -33.67
N GLN A 25 -0.39 16.06 -32.89
CA GLN A 25 -0.06 17.35 -32.30
C GLN A 25 1.10 17.14 -31.32
N PRO A 26 2.23 17.86 -31.50
CA PRO A 26 3.39 17.70 -30.62
C PRO A 26 3.00 18.06 -29.18
N LEU A 27 3.58 17.36 -28.19
CA LEU A 27 3.29 17.60 -26.78
C LEU A 27 3.65 19.03 -26.35
N LEU A 28 4.81 19.51 -26.82
CA LEU A 28 5.25 20.89 -26.66
C LEU A 28 5.70 21.42 -28.03
N PRO A 29 5.14 22.54 -28.52
CA PRO A 29 5.54 23.12 -29.80
C PRO A 29 7.05 23.41 -29.83
N GLY A 30 7.72 22.97 -30.90
CA GLY A 30 9.16 23.21 -31.09
C GLY A 30 10.10 22.24 -30.37
N LEU A 31 9.57 21.25 -29.65
CA LEU A 31 10.36 20.19 -29.02
C LEU A 31 10.01 18.82 -29.60
N PRO A 32 11.00 17.92 -29.73
CA PRO A 32 10.75 16.49 -29.89
C PRO A 32 9.92 15.92 -28.73
N ASP A 33 9.04 14.95 -29.02
CA ASP A 33 8.09 14.41 -28.03
C ASP A 33 8.81 13.74 -26.84
N ASP A 34 9.96 13.09 -27.05
CA ASP A 34 10.77 12.50 -25.99
C ASP A 34 11.29 13.55 -25.00
N VAL A 35 11.82 14.66 -25.49
CA VAL A 35 12.25 15.80 -24.66
C VAL A 35 11.05 16.42 -23.96
N ALA A 36 9.94 16.60 -24.67
CA ALA A 36 8.71 17.15 -24.11
C ALA A 36 8.16 16.27 -22.97
N GLN A 37 8.23 14.94 -23.11
CA GLN A 37 7.83 14.00 -22.06
C GLN A 37 8.67 14.17 -20.80
N VAL A 38 10.00 14.28 -20.95
CA VAL A 38 10.91 14.52 -19.81
C VAL A 38 10.55 15.84 -19.13
N CYS A 39 10.38 16.93 -19.88
CA CYS A 39 10.00 18.23 -19.32
C CYS A 39 8.66 18.16 -18.57
N LEU A 40 7.64 17.56 -19.18
CA LEU A 40 6.31 17.44 -18.56
C LEU A 40 6.35 16.52 -17.33
N SER A 41 7.21 15.51 -17.30
CA SER A 41 7.34 14.61 -16.14
C SER A 41 7.83 15.29 -14.86
N LEU A 42 8.48 16.45 -14.98
CA LEU A 42 8.93 17.27 -13.85
C LEU A 42 7.80 18.10 -13.21
N VAL A 43 6.65 18.20 -13.89
CA VAL A 43 5.50 18.96 -13.42
C VAL A 43 4.55 18.04 -12.66
N HIS A 44 3.99 18.53 -11.56
CA HIS A 44 3.07 17.74 -10.75
C HIS A 44 1.88 17.23 -11.61
N PRO A 45 1.53 15.92 -11.55
CA PRO A 45 0.53 15.33 -12.45
C PRO A 45 -0.85 16.01 -12.42
N SER A 46 -1.25 16.62 -11.30
CA SER A 46 -2.52 17.38 -11.23
C SER A 46 -2.55 18.63 -12.11
N VAL A 47 -1.41 19.30 -12.28
CA VAL A 47 -1.27 20.47 -13.15
C VAL A 47 -1.39 20.01 -14.59
N LEU A 48 -0.63 18.98 -14.97
CA LEU A 48 -0.67 18.39 -16.31
C LEU A 48 -2.09 17.93 -16.70
N PHE A 49 -2.80 17.29 -15.77
CA PHE A 49 -4.16 16.78 -15.99
C PHE A 49 -5.16 17.89 -16.35
N SER A 50 -4.90 19.11 -15.88
CA SER A 50 -5.77 20.27 -16.01
C SER A 50 -5.50 21.11 -17.27
N VAL A 51 -4.33 20.98 -17.91
CA VAL A 51 -3.95 21.87 -19.03
C VAL A 51 -4.64 21.49 -20.34
N CYS A 52 -4.42 20.29 -20.86
CA CYS A 52 -4.98 19.86 -22.14
C CYS A 52 -5.19 18.34 -22.22
N SER A 53 -5.96 17.88 -23.20
CA SER A 53 -6.26 16.47 -23.40
C SER A 53 -5.03 15.63 -23.78
N SER A 54 -4.07 16.23 -24.49
CA SER A 54 -2.81 15.56 -24.89
C SER A 54 -1.92 15.27 -23.68
N TRP A 55 -1.71 16.26 -22.81
CA TRP A 55 -0.94 16.07 -21.57
C TRP A 55 -1.66 15.16 -20.59
N ARG A 56 -2.99 15.26 -20.50
CA ARG A 56 -3.78 14.30 -19.75
C ARG A 56 -3.49 12.88 -20.23
N ARG A 57 -3.54 12.63 -21.55
CA ARG A 57 -3.24 11.31 -22.14
C ARG A 57 -1.82 10.85 -21.81
N LEU A 58 -0.85 11.74 -21.82
CA LEU A 58 0.53 11.43 -21.45
C LEU A 58 0.62 10.84 -20.03
N ILE A 59 -0.08 11.42 -19.03
CA ILE A 59 -0.08 10.93 -17.64
C ILE A 59 -0.57 9.48 -17.51
N TYR A 60 -1.42 9.04 -18.44
CA TYR A 60 -1.96 7.67 -18.48
C TYR A 60 -1.14 6.71 -19.35
N SER A 61 -0.13 7.22 -20.06
CA SER A 61 0.76 6.42 -20.88
C SER A 61 1.79 5.66 -20.03
N SER A 62 2.38 4.61 -20.59
CA SER A 62 3.45 3.85 -19.95
C SER A 62 4.79 4.58 -19.88
N SER A 63 4.97 5.68 -20.63
CA SER A 63 6.21 6.45 -20.62
C SER A 63 6.26 7.52 -19.52
N PHE A 64 5.10 7.88 -18.95
CA PHE A 64 5.05 8.84 -17.85
C PHE A 64 5.49 8.17 -16.54
N PRO A 65 6.35 8.81 -15.73
CA PRO A 65 6.81 8.22 -14.48
C PRO A 65 5.66 7.84 -13.56
N PRO A 66 5.75 6.70 -12.84
CA PRO A 66 4.74 6.32 -11.88
C PRO A 66 4.68 7.38 -10.77
N PHE A 67 3.47 7.83 -10.46
CA PHE A 67 3.19 8.61 -9.26
C PHE A 67 2.37 7.77 -8.28
N LEU A 68 2.31 8.21 -7.04
CA LEU A 68 1.72 7.45 -5.95
C LEU A 68 0.18 7.44 -6.03
N SER A 69 -0.38 6.33 -5.59
CA SER A 69 -1.81 6.04 -5.50
C SER A 69 -2.08 5.33 -4.18
N LEU A 70 -3.32 5.42 -3.69
CA LEU A 70 -3.71 4.61 -2.53
C LEU A 70 -4.25 3.26 -2.98
N TYR A 71 -3.94 2.23 -2.23
CA TYR A 71 -4.50 0.88 -2.36
C TYR A 71 -5.11 0.49 -1.03
N ALA A 72 -6.36 0.08 -1.05
CA ALA A 72 -7.11 -0.23 0.15
C ALA A 72 -7.68 -1.65 0.09
N LEU A 73 -7.61 -2.32 1.24
CA LEU A 73 -8.42 -3.49 1.54
C LEU A 73 -9.69 -2.98 2.19
N LEU A 74 -10.82 -3.22 1.54
CA LEU A 74 -12.12 -2.74 1.97
C LEU A 74 -13.02 -3.91 2.35
N THR A 75 -13.91 -3.69 3.30
CA THR A 75 -14.93 -4.66 3.71
C THR A 75 -16.30 -3.99 3.75
N SER A 76 -17.38 -4.77 3.64
CA SER A 76 -18.73 -4.25 3.81
C SER A 76 -19.27 -4.58 5.19
N SER A 77 -19.96 -3.63 5.82
CA SER A 77 -20.56 -3.84 7.16
C SER A 77 -21.61 -4.97 7.15
N SER A 78 -22.25 -5.24 6.00
CA SER A 78 -23.22 -6.33 5.82
C SER A 78 -22.56 -7.71 5.60
N SER A 79 -21.32 -7.74 5.12
CA SER A 79 -20.58 -8.95 4.79
C SER A 79 -19.11 -8.79 5.17
N PRO A 80 -18.79 -8.76 6.47
CA PRO A 80 -17.47 -8.35 6.98
C PRO A 80 -16.32 -9.25 6.52
N ASN A 81 -16.61 -10.47 6.07
CA ASN A 81 -15.63 -11.42 5.53
C ASN A 81 -15.43 -11.32 4.01
N SER A 82 -16.13 -10.39 3.34
CA SER A 82 -15.96 -10.10 1.91
C SER A 82 -14.92 -8.99 1.74
N ILE A 83 -13.65 -9.37 1.67
CA ILE A 83 -12.55 -8.41 1.45
C ILE A 83 -12.43 -8.10 -0.03
N GLN A 84 -12.50 -6.81 -0.35
CA GLN A 84 -12.37 -6.27 -1.69
C GLN A 84 -11.13 -5.40 -1.78
N PHE A 85 -10.52 -5.35 -2.95
CA PHE A 85 -9.30 -4.59 -3.17
C PHE A 85 -9.60 -3.44 -4.13
N TYR A 86 -9.25 -2.23 -3.73
CA TYR A 86 -9.46 -1.03 -4.53
C TYR A 86 -8.20 -0.16 -4.59
N SER A 87 -8.06 0.59 -5.69
CA SER A 87 -7.05 1.63 -5.86
C SER A 87 -7.73 3.00 -6.05
N PHE A 88 -7.26 4.03 -5.34
CA PHE A 88 -7.74 5.40 -5.48
C PHE A 88 -6.83 6.19 -6.43
N ASP A 89 -7.36 6.62 -7.58
CA ASP A 89 -6.65 7.48 -8.52
C ASP A 89 -6.72 8.94 -8.05
N PRO A 90 -5.62 9.55 -7.55
CA PRO A 90 -5.65 10.88 -6.95
C PRO A 90 -5.91 12.01 -7.96
N LEU A 91 -5.80 11.75 -9.26
CA LEU A 91 -6.10 12.76 -10.29
C LEU A 91 -7.58 12.86 -10.60
N SER A 92 -8.25 11.71 -10.67
CA SER A 92 -9.67 11.66 -10.96
C SER A 92 -10.53 11.63 -9.69
N SER A 93 -9.90 11.48 -8.52
CA SER A 93 -10.55 11.31 -7.22
C SER A 93 -11.56 10.16 -7.19
N ASN A 94 -11.24 9.07 -7.91
CA ASN A 94 -12.11 7.90 -8.04
C ASN A 94 -11.42 6.62 -7.56
N TRP A 95 -12.23 5.73 -7.02
CA TRP A 95 -11.83 4.37 -6.71
C TRP A 95 -12.06 3.44 -7.89
N HIS A 96 -11.10 2.55 -8.13
CA HIS A 96 -11.18 1.49 -9.11
C HIS A 96 -10.96 0.15 -8.42
N ALA A 97 -11.82 -0.83 -8.68
CA ALA A 97 -11.61 -2.18 -8.19
C ALA A 97 -10.35 -2.77 -8.82
N LEU A 98 -9.56 -3.49 -8.05
CA LEU A 98 -8.47 -4.30 -8.58
C LEU A 98 -9.07 -5.47 -9.38
N PRO A 99 -8.31 -6.03 -10.32
CA PRO A 99 -8.65 -7.29 -10.99
C PRO A 99 -9.03 -8.38 -9.98
N ALA A 100 -9.91 -9.30 -10.41
CA ALA A 100 -10.29 -10.43 -9.58
C ALA A 100 -9.07 -11.25 -9.16
N THR A 101 -9.08 -11.70 -7.92
CA THR A 101 -8.05 -12.60 -7.40
C THR A 101 -8.14 -13.96 -8.12
N PRO A 102 -7.05 -14.77 -8.11
CA PRO A 102 -7.06 -16.07 -8.77
C PRO A 102 -8.21 -16.96 -8.24
N PRO A 103 -8.93 -17.68 -9.12
CA PRO A 103 -10.10 -18.47 -8.70
C PRO A 103 -9.71 -19.76 -7.98
N ASP A 104 -8.50 -20.27 -8.20
CA ASP A 104 -8.00 -21.50 -7.60
C ASP A 104 -6.58 -21.35 -7.04
N PRO A 105 -6.36 -21.57 -5.72
CA PRO A 105 -7.41 -21.71 -4.70
C PRO A 105 -8.13 -20.37 -4.47
N PRO A 106 -9.46 -20.39 -4.20
CA PRO A 106 -10.21 -19.16 -3.99
C PRO A 106 -9.76 -18.43 -2.72
N LEU A 107 -9.53 -17.13 -2.83
CA LEU A 107 -9.16 -16.31 -1.68
C LEU A 107 -10.37 -16.08 -0.76
N ARG A 108 -10.40 -16.78 0.38
CA ARG A 108 -11.44 -16.63 1.41
C ARG A 108 -10.83 -16.16 2.72
N LEU A 109 -10.94 -14.87 3.00
CA LEU A 109 -10.40 -14.26 4.22
C LEU A 109 -11.50 -14.07 5.26
N PHE A 110 -11.19 -14.36 6.52
CA PHE A 110 -12.09 -14.08 7.64
C PHE A 110 -11.56 -12.88 8.41
N LEU A 111 -12.35 -11.82 8.44
CA LEU A 111 -12.12 -10.64 9.27
C LEU A 111 -12.88 -10.75 10.60
N ARG A 112 -14.05 -11.39 10.61
CA ARG A 112 -14.86 -11.62 11.81
C ARG A 112 -15.26 -13.07 11.92
N HIS A 113 -15.21 -13.59 13.14
CA HIS A 113 -15.64 -14.94 13.46
C HIS A 113 -16.54 -14.91 14.70
N PRO A 114 -17.67 -15.66 14.73
CA PRO A 114 -18.63 -15.59 15.84
C PRO A 114 -18.02 -15.85 17.23
N SER A 115 -16.99 -16.70 17.31
CA SER A 115 -16.28 -16.96 18.57
C SER A 115 -15.39 -15.79 19.06
N PHE A 116 -15.19 -14.75 18.24
CA PHE A 116 -14.35 -13.58 18.53
C PHE A 116 -15.23 -12.32 18.48
N ILE A 117 -15.98 -12.08 19.56
CA ILE A 117 -17.05 -11.06 19.61
C ILE A 117 -16.50 -9.62 19.53
N SER A 118 -15.28 -9.39 20.04
CA SER A 118 -14.69 -8.05 20.17
C SER A 118 -13.40 -7.83 19.38
N ARG A 119 -12.98 -8.80 18.54
CA ARG A 119 -11.70 -8.72 17.80
C ARG A 119 -11.88 -9.09 16.34
N ASN A 120 -11.45 -8.19 15.46
CA ASN A 120 -11.23 -8.54 14.07
C ASN A 120 -9.99 -9.45 13.96
N LEU A 121 -10.08 -10.46 13.11
CA LEU A 121 -8.96 -11.29 12.73
C LEU A 121 -8.05 -10.50 11.77
N PRO A 122 -6.74 -10.47 12.04
CA PRO A 122 -5.84 -9.61 11.30
C PRO A 122 -5.58 -10.12 9.89
N ILE A 123 -5.44 -9.16 8.97
CA ILE A 123 -4.97 -9.37 7.60
C ILE A 123 -3.63 -8.65 7.49
N GLN A 124 -2.54 -9.41 7.49
CA GLN A 124 -1.19 -8.87 7.33
C GLN A 124 -0.93 -8.62 5.86
N SER A 125 -0.72 -7.36 5.51
CA SER A 125 -0.40 -6.92 4.16
C SER A 125 0.71 -5.88 4.20
N VAL A 126 1.57 -5.85 3.18
CA VAL A 126 2.71 -4.94 3.09
C VAL A 126 2.84 -4.38 1.68
N SER A 127 3.42 -3.19 1.58
CA SER A 127 3.87 -2.59 0.33
C SER A 127 5.36 -2.83 0.17
N VAL A 128 5.80 -3.42 -0.95
CA VAL A 128 7.20 -3.75 -1.16
C VAL A 128 7.55 -3.74 -2.65
N SER A 129 8.66 -3.09 -3.02
CA SER A 129 9.13 -3.03 -4.41
C SER A 129 8.05 -2.61 -5.43
N GLY A 130 7.12 -1.74 -5.02
CA GLY A 130 6.00 -1.29 -5.85
C GLY A 130 4.81 -2.25 -5.96
N ASN A 131 4.79 -3.34 -5.19
CA ASN A 131 3.72 -4.34 -5.17
C ASN A 131 2.96 -4.33 -3.85
N LEU A 132 1.68 -4.68 -3.89
CA LEU A 132 0.88 -4.99 -2.71
C LEU A 132 1.01 -6.49 -2.43
N VAL A 133 1.40 -6.87 -1.22
CA VAL A 133 1.53 -8.28 -0.82
C VAL A 133 0.61 -8.56 0.35
N LEU A 134 -0.35 -9.45 0.16
CA LEU A 134 -1.09 -10.10 1.23
C LEU A 134 -0.24 -11.25 1.77
N VAL A 135 0.20 -11.16 3.02
CA VAL A 135 1.23 -12.05 3.58
C VAL A 135 0.62 -13.17 4.40
N ALA A 136 -0.27 -12.83 5.32
CA ALA A 136 -0.88 -13.76 6.26
C ALA A 136 -2.27 -13.31 6.67
N ALA A 137 -3.21 -14.25 6.77
CA ALA A 137 -4.58 -13.99 7.20
C ALA A 137 -5.26 -15.28 7.64
N SER A 138 -6.32 -15.17 8.43
CA SER A 138 -7.20 -16.30 8.74
C SER A 138 -8.06 -16.65 7.52
N THR A 139 -8.13 -17.93 7.16
CA THR A 139 -9.02 -18.43 6.08
C THR A 139 -10.22 -19.20 6.65
N SER A 140 -11.01 -19.85 5.80
CA SER A 140 -12.19 -20.62 6.21
C SER A 140 -11.84 -21.67 7.27
N ASN A 141 -12.61 -21.68 8.38
CA ASN A 141 -12.43 -22.52 9.57
C ASN A 141 -11.23 -22.17 10.48
N LEU A 142 -10.66 -20.96 10.34
CA LEU A 142 -9.46 -20.48 11.08
C LEU A 142 -8.19 -21.30 10.82
N LEU A 143 -8.30 -22.42 10.10
CA LEU A 143 -7.29 -23.45 9.90
C LEU A 143 -7.45 -24.05 8.49
N PRO A 144 -6.39 -24.04 7.65
CA PRO A 144 -5.10 -23.35 7.85
C PRO A 144 -5.22 -21.81 7.69
N ALA A 145 -4.22 -21.07 8.19
CA ALA A 145 -4.05 -19.68 7.76
C ALA A 145 -3.64 -19.62 6.27
N LEU A 146 -3.58 -18.42 5.69
CA LEU A 146 -3.22 -18.21 4.28
C LEU A 146 -1.88 -18.93 3.96
N PRO A 147 -1.86 -19.91 3.04
CA PRO A 147 -0.68 -20.77 2.86
C PRO A 147 0.37 -20.18 1.93
N ARG A 148 -0.04 -19.31 1.02
CA ARG A 148 0.82 -18.61 0.07
C ARG A 148 0.47 -17.13 0.10
N PRO A 149 1.46 -16.23 0.18
CA PRO A 149 1.21 -14.82 -0.03
C PRO A 149 0.58 -14.57 -1.40
N LEU A 150 -0.20 -13.50 -1.53
CA LEU A 150 -0.76 -13.07 -2.79
C LEU A 150 -0.21 -11.69 -3.14
N VAL A 151 0.46 -11.59 -4.30
CA VAL A 151 1.10 -10.35 -4.77
C VAL A 151 0.25 -9.74 -5.87
N PHE A 152 -0.07 -8.46 -5.73
CA PHE A 152 -0.60 -7.65 -6.81
C PHE A 152 0.50 -6.75 -7.37
N ASP A 153 0.69 -6.84 -8.69
CA ASP A 153 1.53 -5.94 -9.46
C ASP A 153 0.66 -4.84 -10.11
N PRO A 154 0.76 -3.57 -9.66
CA PRO A 154 0.07 -2.42 -10.26
C PRO A 154 0.36 -2.18 -11.75
N VAL A 155 1.57 -2.52 -12.20
CA VAL A 155 2.01 -2.29 -13.59
C VAL A 155 1.39 -3.34 -14.48
N ALA A 156 1.51 -4.62 -14.10
CA ALA A 156 0.95 -5.75 -14.85
C ALA A 156 -0.56 -5.94 -14.66
N LYS A 157 -1.15 -5.33 -13.62
CA LYS A 157 -2.55 -5.53 -13.19
C LYS A 157 -2.88 -6.99 -12.96
N LYS A 158 -1.98 -7.71 -12.32
CA LYS A 158 -2.12 -9.15 -12.13
C LYS A 158 -1.83 -9.53 -10.70
N TRP A 159 -2.59 -10.51 -10.24
CA TRP A 159 -2.34 -11.22 -9.01
C TRP A 159 -1.52 -12.47 -9.30
N VAL A 160 -0.49 -12.71 -8.50
CA VAL A 160 0.34 -13.92 -8.56
C VAL A 160 0.58 -14.46 -7.16
N PHE A 161 0.61 -15.78 -7.04
CA PHE A 161 0.89 -16.42 -5.75
C PHE A 161 2.38 -16.44 -5.45
N GLY A 162 2.73 -15.96 -4.26
CA GLY A 162 4.07 -16.05 -3.67
C GLY A 162 4.51 -17.48 -3.33
N PRO A 163 5.71 -17.64 -2.77
CA PRO A 163 6.21 -18.92 -2.30
C PRO A 163 5.41 -19.44 -1.09
N PRO A 164 5.18 -20.77 -0.98
CA PRO A 164 4.46 -21.33 0.14
C PRO A 164 5.17 -21.10 1.47
N LEU A 165 4.43 -20.69 2.49
CA LEU A 165 4.90 -20.64 3.86
C LEU A 165 5.05 -22.07 4.38
N ALA A 166 6.23 -22.41 4.93
CA ALA A 166 6.46 -23.71 5.56
C ALA A 166 5.47 -24.01 6.70
N THR A 167 5.03 -22.96 7.39
CA THR A 167 3.92 -23.03 8.35
C THR A 167 3.02 -21.81 8.14
N PRO A 168 1.88 -21.99 7.44
CA PRO A 168 0.85 -20.96 7.35
C PRO A 168 0.45 -20.53 8.75
N ARG A 169 0.48 -19.21 9.00
CA ARG A 169 0.38 -18.66 10.36
C ARG A 169 -0.47 -17.41 10.43
N ARG A 170 -0.96 -17.12 11.63
CA ARG A 170 -1.74 -15.94 12.01
C ARG A 170 -1.08 -15.25 13.21
N TRP A 171 -1.49 -14.01 13.50
CA TRP A 171 -0.91 -13.20 14.59
C TRP A 171 0.63 -13.12 14.54
N CYS A 172 1.17 -13.14 13.32
CA CYS A 172 2.58 -12.92 13.08
C CYS A 172 2.83 -11.42 12.88
N ALA A 173 4.09 -11.04 13.07
CA ALA A 173 4.56 -9.76 12.57
C ALA A 173 4.87 -9.88 11.08
N ALA A 174 4.45 -8.91 10.28
CA ALA A 174 4.85 -8.79 8.88
C ALA A 174 5.34 -7.38 8.56
N GLY A 175 6.38 -7.29 7.74
CA GLY A 175 6.99 -6.02 7.37
C GLY A 175 7.72 -6.11 6.04
N ALA A 176 8.13 -4.96 5.53
CA ALA A 176 8.97 -4.85 4.35
C ALA A 176 10.17 -3.95 4.64
N LEU A 177 11.32 -4.31 4.08
CA LEU A 177 12.56 -3.54 4.15
C LEU A 177 13.49 -4.00 3.02
N ASP A 178 14.18 -3.07 2.36
CA ASP A 178 15.13 -3.35 1.27
C ASP A 178 14.55 -4.26 0.16
N GLY A 179 13.28 -4.03 -0.17
CA GLY A 179 12.59 -4.79 -1.22
C GLY A 179 12.28 -6.25 -0.88
N ALA A 180 12.44 -6.66 0.38
CA ALA A 180 12.08 -7.98 0.87
C ALA A 180 10.90 -7.93 1.85
N VAL A 181 10.09 -8.98 1.88
CA VAL A 181 9.03 -9.23 2.87
C VAL A 181 9.60 -10.05 4.00
N TYR A 182 9.23 -9.70 5.24
CA TYR A 182 9.57 -10.45 6.43
C TYR A 182 8.32 -10.92 7.14
N VAL A 183 8.36 -12.14 7.65
CA VAL A 183 7.34 -12.73 8.52
C VAL A 183 8.03 -13.27 9.75
N ALA A 184 7.68 -12.74 10.91
CA ALA A 184 8.24 -13.18 12.18
C ALA A 184 7.12 -13.67 13.11
N SER A 185 7.44 -14.64 13.96
CA SER A 185 6.53 -15.09 15.03
C SER A 185 5.18 -15.62 14.51
N GLY A 186 4.15 -15.55 15.34
CA GLY A 186 2.79 -16.00 15.06
C GLY A 186 2.52 -17.45 15.44
N ILE A 187 1.32 -17.89 15.09
CA ILE A 187 0.77 -19.19 15.46
C ILE A 187 0.32 -19.90 14.19
N GLY A 188 0.74 -21.15 14.02
CA GLY A 188 0.33 -22.01 12.92
C GLY A 188 -1.06 -22.60 13.14
N SER A 189 -1.24 -23.88 12.83
CA SER A 189 -2.45 -24.61 13.20
C SER A 189 -2.60 -24.74 14.72
N HIS A 190 -1.47 -24.94 15.39
CA HIS A 190 -1.33 -24.98 16.84
C HIS A 190 -0.20 -24.05 17.27
N PHE A 191 -0.16 -23.73 18.55
CA PHE A 191 0.99 -23.04 19.12
C PHE A 191 2.22 -23.95 19.07
N SER A 192 3.32 -23.42 18.57
CA SER A 192 4.64 -24.04 18.62
C SER A 192 5.66 -22.95 18.89
N ILE A 193 6.56 -23.22 19.84
CA ILE A 193 7.63 -22.28 20.20
C ILE A 193 8.59 -22.05 19.02
N ASP A 194 8.78 -23.05 18.15
CA ASP A 194 9.62 -22.93 16.96
C ASP A 194 9.03 -21.96 15.95
N VAL A 195 7.71 -22.02 15.74
CA VAL A 195 6.95 -21.10 14.87
C VAL A 195 6.96 -19.69 15.46
N ALA A 196 6.68 -19.57 16.75
CA ALA A 196 6.67 -18.30 17.49
C ALA A 196 8.04 -17.61 17.49
N ARG A 197 9.13 -18.37 17.34
CA ARG A 197 10.50 -17.83 17.24
C ARG A 197 11.00 -17.68 15.80
N SER A 198 10.41 -18.36 14.83
CA SER A 198 10.90 -18.35 13.46
C SER A 198 10.72 -17.00 12.77
N VAL A 199 11.65 -16.68 11.88
CA VAL A 199 11.61 -15.50 11.01
C VAL A 199 11.93 -15.96 9.58
N GLY A 200 11.05 -15.61 8.65
CA GLY A 200 11.21 -15.83 7.23
C GLY A 200 11.43 -14.51 6.49
N LYS A 201 12.37 -14.51 5.55
CA LYS A 201 12.63 -13.42 4.60
C LYS A 201 12.29 -13.90 3.19
N TRP A 202 11.63 -13.07 2.41
CA TRP A 202 11.40 -13.31 0.99
C TRP A 202 11.75 -12.08 0.18
N ASP A 203 12.81 -12.18 -0.62
CA ASP A 203 13.31 -11.09 -1.46
C ASP A 203 12.57 -11.03 -2.80
N LEU A 204 11.85 -9.92 -3.03
CA LEU A 204 11.14 -9.67 -4.29
C LEU A 204 12.03 -9.00 -5.35
N THR A 205 13.19 -8.44 -4.99
CA THR A 205 14.07 -7.78 -5.97
C THR A 205 14.73 -8.78 -6.92
N LYS A 206 14.89 -10.04 -6.48
CA LYS A 206 15.38 -11.15 -7.32
C LYS A 206 14.52 -11.37 -8.60
N ILE A 207 13.30 -10.83 -8.66
CA ILE A 207 12.39 -10.86 -9.81
C ILE A 207 12.88 -10.01 -10.99
N LYS A 208 13.40 -8.80 -10.73
CA LYS A 208 13.68 -7.81 -11.81
C LYS A 208 14.79 -8.27 -12.77
N LYS A 209 15.55 -9.30 -12.42
CA LYS A 209 16.60 -9.90 -13.26
C LYS A 209 16.07 -10.99 -14.21
N HIS A 210 14.94 -11.64 -13.90
CA HIS A 210 14.36 -12.73 -14.71
C HIS A 210 12.82 -12.69 -14.68
N PRO A 211 12.18 -11.89 -15.56
CA PRO A 211 10.73 -11.62 -15.51
C PRO A 211 9.81 -12.84 -15.75
N ASN A 212 10.35 -13.97 -16.24
CA ASN A 212 9.59 -15.21 -16.45
C ASN A 212 9.86 -16.30 -15.38
N ASP A 213 10.73 -16.03 -14.40
CA ASP A 213 11.16 -17.03 -13.42
C ASP A 213 10.63 -16.72 -12.00
N HIS A 214 9.30 -16.78 -11.86
CA HIS A 214 8.67 -16.86 -10.54
C HIS A 214 8.91 -18.22 -9.85
N LEU A 215 9.51 -19.20 -10.56
CA LEU A 215 9.78 -20.54 -10.07
C LEU A 215 10.86 -20.56 -8.97
N GLY A 216 11.71 -19.51 -8.92
CA GLY A 216 12.77 -19.36 -7.93
C GLY A 216 12.37 -18.71 -6.60
N TRP A 217 11.11 -18.29 -6.41
CA TRP A 217 10.69 -17.69 -5.15
C TRP A 217 10.75 -18.69 -4.01
N LYS A 218 11.42 -18.28 -2.93
CA LYS A 218 11.54 -19.07 -1.70
C LYS A 218 11.64 -18.16 -0.49
N TRP A 219 11.16 -18.70 0.63
CA TRP A 219 11.44 -18.14 1.95
C TRP A 219 12.84 -18.56 2.38
N GLU A 220 13.62 -17.59 2.82
CA GLU A 220 14.93 -17.76 3.44
C GLU A 220 14.78 -17.61 4.96
N LYS A 221 15.51 -18.43 5.73
CA LYS A 221 15.50 -18.35 7.19
C LYS A 221 16.37 -17.20 7.65
N ALA A 222 15.79 -16.29 8.43
CA ALA A 222 16.52 -15.26 9.16
C ALA A 222 16.69 -15.68 10.63
N ARG A 223 17.50 -14.94 11.40
CA ARG A 223 17.70 -15.20 12.83
C ARG A 223 16.37 -15.14 13.56
N GLY A 224 16.08 -16.24 14.26
CA GLY A 224 14.87 -16.37 15.06
C GLY A 224 14.90 -15.46 16.30
N LEU A 225 13.71 -15.17 16.80
CA LEU A 225 13.51 -14.50 18.08
C LEU A 225 14.01 -15.36 19.24
N ARG A 226 14.35 -14.68 20.33
CA ARG A 226 14.79 -15.32 21.58
C ARG A 226 13.69 -16.21 22.18
N ASP A 227 12.45 -15.73 22.17
CA ASP A 227 11.28 -16.36 22.77
C ASP A 227 10.00 -16.05 21.97
N GLY A 228 8.86 -16.56 22.43
CA GLY A 228 7.56 -16.45 21.75
C GLY A 228 6.68 -15.27 22.18
N ARG A 229 7.20 -14.24 22.86
CA ARG A 229 6.37 -13.13 23.38
C ARG A 229 5.65 -12.34 22.28
N PHE A 230 6.19 -12.34 21.06
CA PHE A 230 5.62 -11.65 19.90
C PHE A 230 4.57 -12.48 19.15
N SER A 231 4.10 -13.62 19.65
CA SER A 231 3.15 -14.49 18.92
C SER A 231 1.69 -14.29 19.35
N ARG A 232 1.39 -13.19 20.07
CA ARG A 232 0.11 -12.94 20.71
C ARG A 232 -0.82 -12.05 19.89
N ASP A 233 -0.26 -11.18 19.07
CA ASP A 233 -1.02 -10.26 18.24
C ASP A 233 -0.36 -10.11 16.87
N ALA A 234 -1.15 -9.72 15.87
CA ALA A 234 -0.60 -9.37 14.57
C ALA A 234 -0.05 -7.95 14.62
N ILE A 235 1.23 -7.78 14.31
CA ILE A 235 1.93 -6.51 14.46
C ILE A 235 2.56 -6.14 13.12
N GLU A 236 2.53 -4.86 12.78
CA GLU A 236 3.28 -4.37 11.64
C GLU A 236 4.76 -4.22 12.05
N ALA A 237 5.64 -4.91 11.34
CA ALA A 237 7.07 -4.70 11.47
C ALA A 237 7.48 -3.55 10.54
N VAL A 238 7.93 -2.45 11.13
CA VAL A 238 8.24 -1.21 10.42
C VAL A 238 9.68 -1.24 9.95
N GLY A 239 9.90 -1.23 8.63
CA GLY A 239 11.22 -1.09 8.03
C GLY A 239 11.74 0.34 8.15
N TRP A 240 12.87 0.53 8.81
CA TRP A 240 13.48 1.82 9.06
C TRP A 240 15.01 1.70 9.14
N ARG A 241 15.73 2.38 8.24
CA ARG A 241 17.20 2.48 8.22
C ARG A 241 17.91 1.13 8.39
N GLY A 242 17.54 0.17 7.56
CA GLY A 242 18.12 -1.19 7.59
C GLY A 242 17.67 -2.05 8.78
N LYS A 243 16.71 -1.58 9.59
CA LYS A 243 16.15 -2.30 10.73
C LYS A 243 14.65 -2.56 10.59
N LEU A 244 14.18 -3.71 11.04
CA LEU A 244 12.76 -3.98 11.23
C LEU A 244 12.41 -3.78 12.71
N CYS A 245 11.59 -2.78 12.99
CA CYS A 245 11.13 -2.46 14.33
C CYS A 245 9.72 -3.04 14.56
N MET A 246 9.53 -3.75 15.65
CA MET A 246 8.21 -4.31 16.00
C MET A 246 7.99 -4.31 17.50
N VAL A 247 6.72 -4.26 17.90
CA VAL A 247 6.28 -4.34 19.30
C VAL A 247 5.45 -5.61 19.53
N ASN A 248 5.32 -6.08 20.76
CA ASN A 248 4.58 -7.32 21.04
C ASN A 248 3.05 -7.12 21.16
N LEU A 249 2.58 -5.89 21.36
CA LEU A 249 1.18 -5.56 21.63
C LEU A 249 0.76 -4.27 20.90
N LYS A 250 -0.51 -4.26 20.44
CA LYS A 250 -1.17 -3.05 19.92
C LYS A 250 -1.67 -2.16 21.05
N GLY A 251 -1.92 -0.90 20.72
CA GLY A 251 -2.51 0.11 21.60
C GLY A 251 -1.62 0.58 22.75
N ASP A 252 -2.20 1.12 23.81
CA ASP A 252 -1.45 1.84 24.86
C ASP A 252 -0.89 0.96 25.99
N ALA A 253 -1.01 -0.36 25.87
CA ALA A 253 -0.49 -1.28 26.88
C ALA A 253 1.05 -1.21 26.98
N VAL A 254 1.58 -1.48 28.18
CA VAL A 254 3.02 -1.68 28.38
C VAL A 254 3.48 -2.81 27.47
N LYS A 255 4.43 -2.49 26.60
CA LYS A 255 4.86 -3.32 25.48
C LYS A 255 6.37 -3.44 25.46
N GLU A 256 6.82 -4.50 24.82
CA GLU A 256 8.23 -4.73 24.54
C GLU A 256 8.47 -4.47 23.05
N GLY A 257 9.56 -3.78 22.74
CA GLY A 257 9.99 -3.50 21.37
C GLY A 257 11.27 -4.24 21.04
N LEU A 258 11.35 -4.78 19.83
CA LEU A 258 12.56 -5.37 19.27
C LEU A 258 12.87 -4.72 17.93
N MET A 259 14.15 -4.61 17.63
CA MET A 259 14.65 -4.21 16.32
C MET A 259 15.55 -5.30 15.75
N TYR A 260 15.29 -5.69 14.50
CA TYR A 260 16.10 -6.64 13.76
C TYR A 260 16.96 -5.91 12.74
N ASP A 261 18.28 -5.99 12.91
CA ASP A 261 19.27 -5.48 11.96
C ASP A 261 19.41 -6.47 10.80
N VAL A 262 18.98 -6.05 9.60
CA VAL A 262 18.90 -6.93 8.42
C VAL A 262 20.28 -7.31 7.91
N GLU A 263 21.24 -6.38 7.95
CA GLU A 263 22.61 -6.63 7.46
C GLU A 263 23.35 -7.60 8.38
N LYS A 264 23.22 -7.41 9.69
CA LYS A 264 23.93 -8.22 10.70
C LYS A 264 23.21 -9.52 11.04
N ASP A 265 21.95 -9.68 10.63
CA ASP A 265 21.09 -10.79 11.02
C ASP A 265 20.99 -10.90 12.56
N THR A 266 20.77 -9.79 13.26
CA THR A 266 20.75 -9.73 14.73
C THR A 266 19.55 -8.98 15.31
N TRP A 267 19.09 -9.43 16.47
CA TRP A 267 18.05 -8.74 17.25
C TRP A 267 18.67 -7.88 18.35
N GLN A 268 18.09 -6.71 18.58
CA GLN A 268 18.43 -5.80 19.67
C GLN A 268 17.15 -5.24 20.31
N ASP A 269 17.25 -4.81 21.56
CA ASP A 269 16.17 -4.13 22.25
C ASP A 269 15.90 -2.76 21.59
N MET A 270 14.64 -2.35 21.60
CA MET A 270 14.22 -1.05 21.10
C MET A 270 14.60 0.08 22.08
N PRO A 271 15.09 1.24 21.61
CA PRO A 271 15.40 2.39 22.46
C PRO A 271 14.20 2.84 23.30
N GLU A 272 14.47 3.34 24.50
CA GLU A 272 13.44 3.69 25.49
C GLU A 272 12.49 4.77 24.97
N GLY A 273 13.01 5.79 24.28
CA GLY A 273 12.20 6.85 23.72
C GLY A 273 11.35 6.40 22.53
N MET A 274 11.93 5.55 21.67
CA MET A 274 11.20 4.91 20.57
C MET A 274 10.00 4.12 21.08
N ILE A 275 10.21 3.19 22.02
CA ILE A 275 9.12 2.35 22.56
C ILE A 275 8.14 3.18 23.41
N GLY A 276 8.63 4.19 24.15
CA GLY A 276 7.83 5.03 25.04
C GLY A 276 6.77 5.90 24.33
N GLY A 277 7.00 6.22 23.05
CA GLY A 277 6.03 6.93 22.20
C GLY A 277 5.28 6.07 21.19
N TRP A 278 5.53 4.75 21.13
CA TRP A 278 4.84 3.83 20.24
C TRP A 278 3.41 3.52 20.74
N ARG A 279 2.51 4.50 20.74
CA ARG A 279 1.14 4.41 21.33
C ARG A 279 0.02 4.20 20.30
N GLY A 280 0.34 3.58 19.17
CA GLY A 280 -0.63 3.28 18.13
C GLY A 280 0.04 2.72 16.86
N PRO A 281 -0.60 2.82 15.69
CA PRO A 281 -0.02 2.36 14.43
C PRO A 281 1.19 3.21 14.02
N VAL A 282 2.21 2.54 13.47
CA VAL A 282 3.48 3.15 13.04
C VAL A 282 3.79 2.74 11.61
N ALA A 283 4.26 3.67 10.80
CA ALA A 283 4.79 3.42 9.47
C ALA A 283 6.02 4.28 9.21
N ALA A 284 6.93 3.76 8.39
CA ALA A 284 8.04 4.53 7.88
C ALA A 284 7.73 5.05 6.47
N MET A 285 8.05 6.30 6.22
CA MET A 285 8.07 6.88 4.88
C MET A 285 9.47 6.67 4.30
N ASP A 286 9.52 6.04 3.12
CA ASP A 286 10.75 5.77 2.36
C ASP A 286 11.84 5.05 3.17
N GLU A 287 11.43 4.24 4.15
CA GLU A 287 12.32 3.52 5.08
C GLU A 287 13.23 4.45 5.92
N GLU A 288 12.97 5.76 5.95
CA GLU A 288 13.84 6.76 6.59
C GLU A 288 13.21 7.47 7.78
N VAL A 289 11.92 7.81 7.68
CA VAL A 289 11.23 8.63 8.67
C VAL A 289 10.03 7.88 9.23
N MET A 290 10.06 7.56 10.52
CA MET A 290 8.92 6.95 11.20
C MET A 290 7.89 7.98 11.64
N TYR A 291 6.63 7.62 11.46
CA TYR A 291 5.47 8.33 11.97
C TYR A 291 4.65 7.40 12.84
N VAL A 292 4.07 7.94 13.91
CA VAL A 292 3.10 7.26 14.79
C VAL A 292 1.86 8.11 14.92
N VAL A 293 0.70 7.49 14.95
CA VAL A 293 -0.52 8.12 15.45
C VAL A 293 -0.82 7.57 16.83
N ASP A 294 -0.82 8.44 17.83
CA ASP A 294 -1.29 8.12 19.18
C ASP A 294 -2.80 7.84 19.09
N GLU A 295 -3.21 6.58 19.24
CA GLU A 295 -4.59 6.17 18.97
C GLU A 295 -5.58 6.73 20.01
N ALA A 296 -5.09 7.09 21.20
CA ALA A 296 -5.92 7.64 22.28
C ALA A 296 -6.08 9.16 22.14
N LYS A 297 -4.99 9.87 21.81
CA LYS A 297 -4.99 11.33 21.70
C LYS A 297 -5.30 11.85 20.30
N GLY A 298 -5.10 11.04 19.27
CA GLY A 298 -5.17 11.48 17.87
C GLY A 298 -4.00 12.39 17.48
N ALA A 299 -2.84 12.23 18.13
CA ALA A 299 -1.64 13.01 17.85
C ALA A 299 -0.73 12.27 16.86
N LEU A 300 -0.48 12.91 15.71
CA LEU A 300 0.51 12.44 14.74
C LEU A 300 1.89 12.96 15.15
N ARG A 301 2.84 12.05 15.33
CA ARG A 301 4.23 12.38 15.71
C ARG A 301 5.22 11.74 14.76
N ARG A 302 6.39 12.39 14.61
CA ARG A 302 7.55 11.87 13.88
C ARG A 302 8.67 11.55 14.86
N TYR A 303 9.37 10.45 14.64
CA TYR A 303 10.50 10.07 15.47
C TYR A 303 11.76 10.87 15.10
N ASP A 304 12.43 11.45 16.10
CA ASP A 304 13.76 12.06 16.04
C ASP A 304 14.77 11.08 16.64
N PRO A 305 15.56 10.36 15.81
CA PRO A 305 16.48 9.33 16.30
C PRO A 305 17.71 9.90 17.02
N GLU A 306 18.08 11.16 16.77
CA GLU A 306 19.25 11.77 17.42
C GLU A 306 18.99 12.05 18.90
N LYS A 307 17.73 12.33 19.23
CA LYS A 307 17.28 12.63 20.59
C LYS A 307 16.51 11.48 21.24
N ASP A 308 16.22 10.42 20.48
CA ASP A 308 15.33 9.33 20.86
C ASP A 308 13.97 9.86 21.39
N VAL A 309 13.30 10.73 20.62
CA VAL A 309 11.99 11.29 21.02
C VAL A 309 11.01 11.36 19.86
N TRP A 310 9.73 11.31 20.18
CA TRP A 310 8.65 11.55 19.21
C TRP A 310 8.23 13.03 19.25
N VAL A 311 8.40 13.72 18.14
CA VAL A 311 8.05 15.13 17.96
C VAL A 311 6.67 15.24 17.33
N GLU A 312 5.78 15.98 17.98
CA GLU A 312 4.42 16.19 17.49
C GLU A 312 4.37 17.05 16.22
N ILE A 313 3.53 16.63 15.28
CA ILE A 313 3.26 17.35 14.03
C ILE A 313 1.91 18.04 14.11
N LEU A 314 0.87 17.30 14.51
CA LEU A 314 -0.47 17.82 14.74
C LEU A 314 -1.23 16.90 15.71
N GLU A 315 -2.25 17.45 16.35
CA GLU A 315 -3.24 16.71 17.11
C GLU A 315 -4.64 16.95 16.52
N SER A 316 -5.42 15.88 16.35
CA SER A 316 -6.80 15.98 15.86
C SER A 316 -7.65 14.84 16.39
N GLU A 317 -8.82 15.17 16.94
CA GLU A 317 -9.80 14.17 17.38
C GLU A 317 -10.22 13.18 16.28
N ARG A 318 -10.09 13.58 15.01
CA ARG A 318 -10.37 12.75 13.84
C ARG A 318 -9.45 11.52 13.75
N LEU A 319 -8.27 11.60 14.36
CA LEU A 319 -7.28 10.52 14.38
C LEU A 319 -7.43 9.59 15.60
N ILE A 320 -8.37 9.86 16.51
CA ILE A 320 -8.62 8.99 17.69
C ILE A 320 -9.23 7.66 17.24
N GLY A 321 -8.57 6.56 17.61
CA GLY A 321 -8.89 5.20 17.18
C GLY A 321 -8.28 4.86 15.82
N ALA A 322 -7.11 5.40 15.50
CA ALA A 322 -6.33 4.99 14.34
C ALA A 322 -5.96 3.50 14.44
N ASP A 323 -6.34 2.74 13.42
CA ASP A 323 -6.13 1.29 13.35
C ASP A 323 -4.85 0.93 12.58
N GLN A 324 -4.51 1.73 11.56
CA GLN A 324 -3.39 1.51 10.66
C GLN A 324 -2.92 2.82 10.02
N ILE A 325 -1.63 2.92 9.68
CA ILE A 325 -1.11 4.04 8.89
C ILE A 325 -0.17 3.57 7.77
N SER A 326 -0.01 4.41 6.74
CA SER A 326 0.98 4.23 5.67
C SER A 326 1.58 5.60 5.31
N GLY A 327 2.89 5.66 5.07
CA GLY A 327 3.61 6.90 4.73
C GLY A 327 4.23 6.83 3.33
N GLY A 328 4.09 7.90 2.54
CA GLY A 328 4.68 8.00 1.21
C GLY A 328 4.41 9.35 0.54
N GLY A 329 5.39 9.86 -0.23
CA GLY A 329 5.24 11.09 -1.02
C GLY A 329 4.87 12.32 -0.20
N GLY A 330 5.43 12.46 1.01
CA GLY A 330 5.15 13.58 1.90
C GLY A 330 3.81 13.52 2.61
N ARG A 331 3.10 12.38 2.57
CA ARG A 331 1.79 12.20 3.19
C ARG A 331 1.75 10.99 4.09
N VAL A 332 0.96 11.08 5.15
CA VAL A 332 0.60 9.96 6.02
C VAL A 332 -0.89 9.69 5.83
N CYS A 333 -1.22 8.48 5.41
CA CYS A 333 -2.60 7.99 5.30
C CYS A 333 -2.94 7.18 6.53
N VAL A 334 -4.12 7.42 7.11
CA VAL A 334 -4.57 6.82 8.36
C VAL A 334 -5.91 6.14 8.13
N VAL A 335 -5.99 4.86 8.47
CA VAL A 335 -7.27 4.16 8.64
C VAL A 335 -7.73 4.37 10.07
N CYS A 336 -8.89 4.96 10.24
CA CYS A 336 -9.48 5.24 11.54
C CYS A 336 -10.97 4.88 11.49
N ARG A 337 -11.37 3.83 12.23
CA ARG A 337 -12.78 3.38 12.31
C ARG A 337 -13.41 3.17 10.93
N GLY A 338 -12.67 2.53 10.02
CA GLY A 338 -13.12 2.25 8.65
C GLY A 338 -13.05 3.43 7.67
N LYS A 339 -12.65 4.63 8.11
CA LYS A 339 -12.46 5.81 7.25
C LYS A 339 -10.99 6.00 6.90
N ILE A 340 -10.72 6.67 5.79
CA ILE A 340 -9.37 7.03 5.35
C ILE A 340 -9.18 8.54 5.51
N LEU A 341 -8.18 8.92 6.30
CA LEU A 341 -7.73 10.29 6.50
C LEU A 341 -6.34 10.44 5.89
N VAL A 342 -6.04 11.60 5.33
CA VAL A 342 -4.71 11.91 4.78
C VAL A 342 -4.21 13.19 5.42
N VAL A 343 -2.96 13.14 5.87
CA VAL A 343 -2.23 14.27 6.43
C VAL A 343 -1.06 14.63 5.53
N ASP A 344 -0.96 15.89 5.13
CA ASP A 344 0.27 16.43 4.53
C ASP A 344 1.28 16.75 5.63
N VAL A 345 2.41 16.04 5.64
CA VAL A 345 3.47 16.21 6.65
C VAL A 345 4.64 17.04 6.14
N THR A 346 4.51 17.62 4.94
CA THR A 346 5.52 18.50 4.31
C THR A 346 5.10 19.97 4.32
N ALA A 347 3.79 20.23 4.42
CA ALA A 347 3.27 21.59 4.55
C ALA A 347 3.69 22.25 5.87
N ALA A 348 3.97 23.56 5.82
CA ALA A 348 4.33 24.35 7.01
C ALA A 348 3.23 24.33 8.09
N ALA A 349 1.97 24.30 7.65
CA ALA A 349 0.80 24.00 8.48
C ALA A 349 0.21 22.66 8.02
N PRO A 350 0.34 21.59 8.83
CA PRO A 350 -0.22 20.29 8.48
C PRO A 350 -1.74 20.38 8.26
N SER A 351 -2.23 19.78 7.18
CA SER A 351 -3.65 19.75 6.86
C SER A 351 -4.16 18.31 6.81
N ILE A 352 -5.42 18.11 7.22
CA ILE A 352 -6.07 16.80 7.30
C ILE A 352 -7.39 16.79 6.52
N TRP A 353 -7.53 15.84 5.60
CA TRP A 353 -8.74 15.68 4.80
C TRP A 353 -9.15 14.22 4.65
N ASP A 354 -10.43 13.98 4.35
CA ASP A 354 -10.97 12.63 4.14
C ASP A 354 -10.78 12.18 2.69
N VAL A 355 -10.46 10.91 2.52
CA VAL A 355 -10.66 10.21 1.24
C VAL A 355 -11.87 9.30 1.42
N LYS A 356 -13.00 9.70 0.83
CA LYS A 356 -14.26 8.94 0.92
C LYS A 356 -14.07 7.55 0.32
N THR A 357 -14.36 6.50 1.08
CA THR A 357 -14.42 5.13 0.57
C THR A 357 -15.62 4.96 -0.38
N PRO A 358 -15.61 3.93 -1.26
CA PRO A 358 -16.80 3.55 -2.02
C PRO A 358 -18.01 3.31 -1.10
N LEU A 359 -19.21 3.57 -1.63
CA LEU A 359 -20.45 3.51 -0.85
C LEU A 359 -20.64 2.12 -0.19
N GLY A 360 -20.87 2.11 1.13
CA GLY A 360 -21.11 0.88 1.89
C GLY A 360 -19.87 0.05 2.21
N LEU A 361 -18.67 0.59 1.93
CA LEU A 361 -17.39 -0.05 2.24
C LEU A 361 -16.59 0.74 3.28
N GLU A 362 -15.93 -0.01 4.16
CA GLU A 362 -15.05 0.45 5.23
C GLU A 362 -13.61 -0.03 4.97
N ALA A 363 -12.62 0.82 5.24
CA ALA A 363 -11.22 0.47 5.09
C ALA A 363 -10.73 -0.42 6.24
N VAL A 364 -10.04 -1.50 5.88
CA VAL A 364 -9.37 -2.43 6.79
C VAL A 364 -7.86 -2.19 6.78
N ALA A 365 -7.29 -1.94 5.60
CA ALA A 365 -5.89 -1.59 5.43
C ALA A 365 -5.71 -0.61 4.27
N ILE A 366 -4.65 0.19 4.32
CA ILE A 366 -4.25 1.19 3.34
C ILE A 366 -2.76 1.05 3.03
N HIS A 367 -2.42 1.28 1.77
CA HIS A 367 -1.08 1.15 1.22
C HIS A 367 -0.84 2.27 0.22
N ILE A 368 0.40 2.77 0.14
CA ILE A 368 0.82 3.77 -0.83
C ILE A 368 1.77 3.08 -1.82
N LEU A 369 1.36 3.02 -3.09
CA LEU A 369 2.08 2.29 -4.13
C LEU A 369 2.05 3.08 -5.45
N PRO A 370 2.91 2.73 -6.42
CA PRO A 370 2.76 3.20 -7.79
C PRO A 370 1.34 3.02 -8.30
N ARG A 371 0.85 4.06 -8.95
CA ARG A 371 -0.45 4.04 -9.61
C ARG A 371 -0.54 2.92 -10.63
N MET A 372 -1.70 2.26 -10.66
CA MET A 372 -2.00 1.21 -11.62
C MET A 372 -1.88 1.76 -13.04
N SER A 373 -1.18 1.04 -13.92
CA SER A 373 -1.03 1.45 -15.32
C SER A 373 -2.41 1.59 -15.97
N ARG A 374 -2.62 2.50 -16.93
CA ARG A 374 -3.78 2.43 -17.83
C ARG A 374 -3.30 1.99 -19.22
N ALA A 375 -2.57 0.88 -19.30
CA ALA A 375 -2.40 0.22 -20.59
C ALA A 375 -3.79 -0.22 -21.09
N GLY A 376 -4.10 0.22 -22.32
CA GLY A 376 -5.42 0.20 -22.97
C GLY A 376 -5.95 -1.15 -23.36
#